data_AF-A0A529I7I5-F1
#
_entry.id   AF-A0A529I7I5-F1
#
_cell.length_a   1.000
_cell.length_b   1.000
_cell.length_c   1.000
_cell.angle_alpha   90.00
_cell.angle_beta   90.00
_cell.angle_gamma   90.00
#
_symmetry.space_group_name_H-M   'P 1'
#
loop_
_entity.id
_entity.type
_entity.pdbx_description
1 polymer ?
#
loop_
_entity_poly.entity_id
_entity_poly.type
_entity_poly.pdbx_seq_one_letter_code
_entity_poly.pdbx_strand_id
1 'polypeptide(L)'
;RLTAIELHPHDAERLKAVFAGDFQTRVIELDGWLALGAHLPPKEKRGLVLVDPPFEEGGEFSRIVDGLSRAHRRWPGGIYALWYPIKDRKAVAAFRAALKETGIPKLLDIGFEIRPASTEPSLDGSGMVVVNPPFTLEGELRILLPALHKVTAVAQPSRWTLDWLAGE
;
A
#
# COMPACT_ATOMS: atom_id res chain seq x y z
N ARG A 1 9.85 -5.60 -15.89
CA ARG A 1 9.05 -4.58 -16.61
C ARG A 1 8.31 -3.77 -15.56
N LEU A 2 8.26 -2.45 -15.73
CA LEU A 2 7.53 -1.53 -14.85
C LEU A 2 6.36 -0.91 -15.63
N THR A 3 5.19 -0.87 -15.01
CA THR A 3 4.07 -0.05 -15.47
C THR A 3 3.78 0.94 -14.35
N ALA A 4 4.00 2.23 -14.61
CA ALA A 4 3.68 3.30 -13.69
C ALA A 4 2.49 4.09 -14.23
N ILE A 5 1.52 4.40 -13.37
CA ILE A 5 0.26 5.02 -13.75
C ILE A 5 0.05 6.24 -12.86
N GLU A 6 -0.08 7.40 -13.48
CA GLU A 6 -0.22 8.69 -12.82
C GLU A 6 -1.36 9.46 -13.49
N LEU A 7 -2.28 10.02 -12.72
CA LEU A 7 -3.41 10.77 -13.26
C LEU A 7 -3.05 12.25 -13.47
N HIS A 8 -2.19 12.81 -12.61
CA HIS A 8 -1.84 14.21 -12.67
C HIS A 8 -0.93 14.50 -13.89
N PRO A 9 -1.37 15.33 -14.86
CA PRO A 9 -0.67 15.44 -16.15
C PRO A 9 0.79 15.88 -16.05
N HIS A 10 1.07 16.86 -15.17
CA HIS A 10 2.42 17.37 -14.98
C HIS A 10 3.36 16.33 -14.33
N ASP A 11 2.86 15.53 -13.40
CA ASP A 11 3.68 14.50 -12.77
C ASP A 11 3.84 13.29 -13.69
N ALA A 12 2.83 12.96 -14.50
CA ALA A 12 2.95 11.95 -15.54
C ALA A 12 4.01 12.33 -16.60
N GLU A 13 4.07 13.60 -17.00
CA GLU A 13 5.11 14.11 -17.91
C GLU A 13 6.51 14.02 -17.29
N ARG A 14 6.67 14.45 -16.03
CA ARG A 14 7.94 14.32 -15.30
C ARG A 14 8.36 12.86 -15.17
N LEU A 15 7.43 11.97 -14.83
CA LEU A 15 7.68 10.55 -14.68
C LEU A 15 8.09 9.90 -16.01
N LYS A 16 7.46 10.29 -17.13
CA LYS A 16 7.90 9.89 -18.49
C LYS A 16 9.34 10.32 -18.76
N ALA A 17 9.72 11.54 -18.36
CA ALA A 17 11.08 12.04 -18.54
C ALA A 17 12.11 11.28 -17.70
N VAL A 18 11.78 10.94 -16.44
CA VAL A 18 12.65 10.15 -15.55
C VAL A 18 13.00 8.79 -16.16
N PHE A 19 12.03 8.13 -16.81
CA PHE A 19 12.21 6.82 -17.44
C PHE A 19 12.47 6.90 -18.95
N ALA A 20 12.85 8.07 -19.47
CA ALA A 20 13.12 8.24 -20.89
C ALA A 20 14.25 7.31 -21.36
N GLY A 21 13.98 6.51 -22.38
CA GLY A 21 14.94 5.56 -22.94
C GLY A 21 14.99 4.18 -22.28
N ASP A 22 14.30 3.97 -21.15
CA ASP A 22 14.16 2.64 -20.55
C ASP A 22 13.02 1.85 -21.21
N PHE A 23 13.39 0.93 -22.09
CA PHE A 23 12.44 0.06 -22.80
C PHE A 23 11.67 -0.90 -21.86
N GLN A 24 12.12 -1.09 -20.62
CA GLN A 24 11.46 -1.94 -19.64
C GLN A 24 10.31 -1.24 -18.91
N THR A 25 10.20 0.08 -19.05
CA THR A 25 9.24 0.92 -18.32
C THR A 25 8.18 1.48 -19.25
N ARG A 26 6.93 1.49 -18.77
CA ARG A 26 5.80 2.16 -19.41
C ARG A 26 5.15 3.09 -18.41
N VAL A 27 5.12 4.38 -18.73
CA VAL A 27 4.37 5.38 -17.96
C VAL A 27 3.07 5.69 -18.70
N ILE A 28 1.95 5.59 -18.00
CA ILE A 28 0.61 5.82 -18.56
C ILE A 28 -0.05 6.94 -17.76
N GLU A 29 -0.53 7.96 -18.45
CA GLU A 29 -1.35 8.99 -17.85
C GLU A 29 -2.80 8.49 -17.79
N LEU A 30 -3.22 7.97 -16.62
CA LEU A 30 -4.51 7.33 -16.44
C LEU A 30 -4.87 7.31 -14.94
N ASP A 31 -6.16 7.20 -14.65
CA ASP A 31 -6.63 6.91 -13.30
C ASP A 31 -6.14 5.54 -12.81
N GLY A 32 -5.33 5.56 -11.75
CA GLY A 32 -4.77 4.36 -11.10
C GLY A 32 -5.83 3.40 -10.55
N TRP A 33 -7.03 3.86 -10.21
CA TRP A 33 -8.12 2.99 -9.75
C TRP A 33 -8.59 2.02 -10.83
N LEU A 34 -8.42 2.37 -12.10
CA LEU A 34 -8.72 1.51 -13.26
C LEU A 34 -7.64 0.45 -13.48
N ALA A 35 -6.42 0.68 -12.99
CA ALA A 35 -5.25 -0.13 -13.27
C ALA A 35 -5.34 -1.57 -12.72
N LEU A 36 -5.88 -1.71 -11.51
CA LEU A 36 -6.02 -2.99 -10.81
C LEU A 36 -6.87 -4.00 -11.60
N GLY A 37 -7.78 -3.52 -12.45
CA GLY A 37 -8.58 -4.36 -13.34
C GLY A 37 -7.94 -4.64 -14.70
N ALA A 38 -7.12 -3.73 -15.23
CA ALA A 38 -6.66 -3.76 -16.62
C ALA A 38 -5.33 -4.50 -16.83
N HIS A 39 -4.40 -4.45 -15.87
CA HIS A 39 -3.02 -4.90 -16.05
C HIS A 39 -2.68 -6.26 -15.43
N LEU A 40 -3.67 -6.92 -14.80
CA LEU A 40 -3.48 -8.19 -14.10
C LEU A 40 -4.20 -9.34 -14.83
N PRO A 41 -3.67 -10.58 -14.83
CA PRO A 41 -2.33 -10.93 -14.39
C PRO A 41 -1.26 -10.43 -15.39
N PRO A 42 -0.04 -10.12 -14.94
CA PRO A 42 1.07 -9.83 -15.85
C PRO A 42 1.44 -11.09 -16.66
N LYS A 43 2.04 -10.90 -17.84
CA LYS A 43 2.49 -12.02 -18.70
C LYS A 43 3.51 -12.91 -18.00
N GLU A 44 4.34 -12.30 -17.18
CA GLU A 44 5.39 -12.92 -16.38
C GLU A 44 4.84 -13.77 -15.22
N LYS A 45 3.55 -13.63 -14.88
CA LYS A 45 2.86 -14.27 -13.75
C LYS A 45 3.50 -14.05 -12.37
N ARG A 46 4.47 -13.14 -12.29
CA ARG A 46 5.23 -12.72 -11.11
C ARG A 46 5.31 -11.20 -11.12
N GLY A 47 5.24 -10.59 -9.95
CA GLY A 47 5.36 -9.14 -9.82
C GLY A 47 4.81 -8.62 -8.50
N LEU A 48 5.00 -7.31 -8.33
CA LEU A 48 4.51 -6.51 -7.23
C LEU A 48 3.55 -5.46 -7.79
N VAL A 49 2.40 -5.29 -7.13
CA VAL A 49 1.50 -4.16 -7.35
C VAL A 49 1.61 -3.25 -6.14
N LEU A 50 2.05 -2.00 -6.35
CA LEU A 50 2.01 -0.96 -5.34
C LEU A 50 0.77 -0.09 -5.57
N VAL A 51 -0.02 0.12 -4.51
CA VAL A 51 -1.17 1.02 -4.50
C VAL A 51 -0.92 2.07 -3.44
N ASP A 52 -0.66 3.30 -3.88
CA ASP A 52 -0.28 4.44 -3.03
C ASP A 52 -1.08 5.69 -3.46
N PRO A 53 -2.36 5.76 -3.11
CA PRO A 53 -3.21 6.88 -3.48
C PRO A 53 -3.01 8.06 -2.51
N PRO A 54 -3.44 9.28 -2.85
CA PRO A 54 -3.17 10.47 -2.05
C PRO A 54 -3.99 10.57 -0.75
N PHE A 55 -5.14 9.88 -0.64
CA PHE A 55 -6.06 10.02 0.50
C PHE A 55 -6.56 11.46 0.71
N GLU A 56 -7.00 12.07 -0.38
CA GLU A 56 -7.60 13.41 -0.49
C GLU A 56 -9.12 13.38 -0.66
N GLU A 57 -9.67 12.26 -1.16
CA GLU A 57 -11.09 12.03 -1.39
C GLU A 57 -11.68 11.00 -0.41
N GLY A 58 -12.98 11.13 -0.15
CA GLY A 58 -13.71 10.10 0.58
C GLY A 58 -13.78 8.77 -0.18
N GLY A 59 -13.71 7.66 0.55
CA GLY A 59 -13.93 6.32 -0.02
C GLY A 59 -12.69 5.68 -0.65
N GLU A 60 -11.50 6.28 -0.56
CA GLU A 60 -10.28 5.65 -1.09
C GLU A 60 -9.96 4.32 -0.38
N PHE A 61 -10.22 4.20 0.92
CA PHE A 61 -10.12 2.92 1.62
C PHE A 61 -11.02 1.82 1.02
N SER A 62 -12.28 2.11 0.72
CA SER A 62 -13.18 1.11 0.13
C SER A 62 -12.77 0.79 -1.31
N ARG A 63 -12.33 1.79 -2.09
CA ARG A 63 -11.78 1.57 -3.43
C ARG A 63 -10.57 0.63 -3.42
N ILE A 64 -9.69 0.74 -2.42
CA ILE A 64 -8.56 -0.20 -2.23
C ILE A 64 -9.07 -1.62 -1.98
N VAL A 65 -10.00 -1.81 -1.02
CA VAL A 65 -10.53 -3.14 -0.67
C VAL A 65 -11.20 -3.81 -1.88
N ASP A 66 -12.04 -3.06 -2.59
CA ASP A 66 -12.75 -3.52 -3.77
C ASP A 66 -11.78 -3.85 -4.93
N GLY A 67 -10.79 -2.97 -5.14
CA GLY A 67 -9.75 -3.12 -6.14
C GLY A 67 -8.90 -4.36 -5.88
N LEU A 68 -8.44 -4.54 -4.65
CA LEU A 68 -7.70 -5.72 -4.20
C LEU A 68 -8.51 -7.00 -4.40
N SER A 69 -9.77 -7.02 -3.99
CA SER A 69 -10.63 -8.21 -4.12
C SER A 69 -10.77 -8.67 -5.57
N ARG A 70 -10.97 -7.72 -6.51
CA ARG A 70 -11.02 -8.01 -7.95
C ARG A 70 -9.67 -8.47 -8.49
N ALA A 71 -8.60 -7.78 -8.11
CA ALA A 71 -7.24 -8.06 -8.55
C ALA A 71 -6.76 -9.44 -8.09
N HIS A 72 -6.89 -9.74 -6.79
CA HIS A 72 -6.52 -11.01 -6.20
C HIS A 72 -7.32 -12.17 -6.79
N ARG A 73 -8.63 -12.02 -7.04
CA ARG A 73 -9.43 -13.05 -7.74
C ARG A 73 -8.86 -13.39 -9.11
N ARG A 74 -8.30 -12.39 -9.82
CA ARG A 74 -7.72 -12.57 -11.16
C ARG A 74 -6.27 -13.06 -11.12
N TRP A 75 -5.51 -12.67 -10.10
CA TRP A 75 -4.12 -13.08 -9.89
C TRP A 75 -3.82 -13.31 -8.40
N PRO A 76 -4.16 -14.50 -7.86
CA PRO A 76 -4.03 -14.79 -6.43
C PRO A 76 -2.58 -14.84 -5.95
N GLY A 77 -1.63 -15.21 -6.82
CA GLY A 77 -0.21 -15.34 -6.48
C GLY A 77 0.60 -14.04 -6.58
N GLY A 78 -0.04 -12.90 -6.85
CA GLY A 78 0.64 -11.60 -6.90
C GLY A 78 0.97 -11.08 -5.51
N ILE A 79 2.03 -10.29 -5.41
CA ILE A 79 2.32 -9.50 -4.20
C ILE A 79 1.63 -8.15 -4.38
N TYR A 80 0.83 -7.74 -3.39
CA TYR A 80 0.15 -6.44 -3.39
C TYR A 80 0.58 -5.67 -2.15
N ALA A 81 1.12 -4.47 -2.34
CA ALA A 81 1.50 -3.55 -1.27
C ALA A 81 0.56 -2.34 -1.31
N LEU A 82 -0.21 -2.16 -0.24
CA LEU A 82 -1.27 -1.15 -0.14
C LEU A 82 -0.87 -0.16 0.95
N TRP A 83 -0.43 1.02 0.54
CA TRP A 83 -0.10 2.07 1.49
C TRP A 83 -1.38 2.72 2.04
N TYR A 84 -1.34 3.14 3.30
CA TYR A 84 -2.40 3.94 3.90
C TYR A 84 -1.90 4.93 4.97
N PRO A 85 -2.55 6.09 5.13
CA PRO A 85 -2.23 7.04 6.16
C PRO A 85 -2.96 6.73 7.47
N ILE A 86 -2.33 7.04 8.60
CA ILE A 86 -2.96 7.01 9.92
C ILE A 86 -3.32 8.46 10.30
N LYS A 87 -4.42 8.96 9.71
CA LYS A 87 -5.06 10.25 10.05
C LYS A 87 -6.23 10.05 11.03
N ASP A 88 -6.97 8.96 10.86
CA ASP A 88 -8.08 8.54 11.72
C ASP A 88 -7.95 7.04 12.02
N ARG A 89 -7.70 6.71 13.28
CA ARG A 89 -7.52 5.32 13.74
C ARG A 89 -8.80 4.50 13.63
N LYS A 90 -9.98 5.12 13.68
CA LYS A 90 -11.26 4.41 13.46
C LYS A 90 -11.41 4.03 11.99
N ALA A 91 -11.08 4.94 11.07
CA ALA A 91 -11.09 4.65 9.63
C ALA A 91 -10.08 3.53 9.29
N VAL A 92 -8.86 3.58 9.85
CA VAL A 92 -7.86 2.52 9.68
C VAL A 92 -8.33 1.18 10.24
N ALA A 93 -8.95 1.16 11.43
CA ALA A 93 -9.51 -0.07 12.00
C ALA A 93 -10.62 -0.66 11.12
N ALA A 94 -11.51 0.17 10.59
CA ALA A 94 -12.56 -0.26 9.66
C ALA A 94 -11.96 -0.79 8.34
N PHE A 95 -10.93 -0.14 7.81
CA PHE A 95 -10.20 -0.61 6.62
C PHE A 95 -9.57 -2.00 6.84
N ARG A 96 -8.88 -2.20 7.98
CA ARG A 96 -8.29 -3.50 8.33
C ARG A 96 -9.36 -4.59 8.50
N ALA A 97 -10.50 -4.26 9.09
CA ALA A 97 -11.63 -5.19 9.21
C ALA A 97 -12.20 -5.57 7.83
N ALA A 98 -12.44 -4.58 6.96
CA ALA A 98 -12.91 -4.81 5.60
C ALA A 98 -11.95 -5.66 4.77
N LEU A 99 -10.62 -5.45 4.91
CA LEU A 99 -9.62 -6.30 4.29
C LEU A 99 -9.70 -7.76 4.78
N LYS A 100 -9.89 -7.98 6.08
CA LYS A 100 -10.05 -9.32 6.65
C LYS A 100 -11.33 -10.00 6.13
N GLU A 101 -12.42 -9.26 5.96
CA GLU A 101 -13.69 -9.75 5.43
C GLU A 101 -13.60 -10.20 3.96
N THR A 102 -12.59 -9.75 3.20
CA THR A 102 -12.37 -10.24 1.82
C THR A 102 -12.05 -11.74 1.75
N GLY A 103 -11.60 -12.35 2.86
CA GLY A 103 -11.16 -13.74 2.90
C GLY A 103 -9.84 -14.02 2.17
N ILE A 104 -9.11 -12.98 1.75
CA ILE A 104 -7.78 -13.12 1.15
C ILE A 104 -6.79 -13.58 2.24
N PRO A 105 -6.03 -14.67 2.03
CA PRO A 105 -5.06 -15.16 3.01
C PRO A 105 -3.77 -14.34 2.94
N LYS A 106 -2.88 -14.57 3.92
CA LYS A 106 -1.52 -14.02 3.96
C LYS A 106 -1.49 -12.49 3.83
N LEU A 107 -2.24 -11.83 4.70
CA LEU A 107 -2.32 -10.38 4.81
C LEU A 107 -1.49 -9.90 5.99
N LEU A 108 -0.30 -9.36 5.72
CA LEU A 108 0.56 -8.75 6.73
C LEU A 108 0.31 -7.23 6.76
N ASP A 109 -0.13 -6.71 7.89
CA ASP A 109 -0.28 -5.28 8.13
C ASP A 109 0.90 -4.74 8.93
N ILE A 110 1.51 -3.68 8.40
CA ILE A 110 2.68 -3.01 8.97
C ILE A 110 2.24 -1.60 9.35
N GLY A 111 2.10 -1.32 10.64
CA GLY A 111 1.76 0.01 11.14
C GLY A 111 2.99 0.76 11.64
N PHE A 112 3.07 2.07 11.39
CA PHE A 112 4.15 2.91 11.86
C PHE A 112 3.65 4.32 12.23
N GLU A 113 3.47 4.56 13.52
CA GLU A 113 3.06 5.83 14.11
C GLU A 113 4.29 6.56 14.67
N ILE A 114 4.43 7.85 14.38
CA ILE A 114 5.57 8.68 14.79
C ILE A 114 5.22 9.65 15.92
N ARG A 115 3.93 9.73 16.29
CA ARG A 115 3.39 10.63 17.33
C ARG A 115 2.05 10.09 17.86
N PRO A 116 1.59 10.55 19.03
CA PRO A 116 0.24 10.23 19.52
C PRO A 116 -0.85 10.84 18.64
N ALA A 117 -2.09 10.44 18.91
CA ALA A 117 -3.26 11.01 18.25
C ALA A 117 -3.33 12.53 18.40
N SER A 118 -3.38 13.23 17.27
CA SER A 118 -3.58 14.68 17.26
C SER A 118 -5.06 15.01 17.43
N THR A 119 -5.37 16.13 18.10
CA THR A 119 -6.75 16.65 18.21
C THR A 119 -7.30 17.15 16.88
N GLU A 120 -6.40 17.62 16.01
CA GLU A 120 -6.71 18.02 14.64
C GLU A 120 -6.29 16.91 13.66
N PRO A 121 -6.98 16.76 12.51
CA PRO A 121 -6.59 15.80 11.49
C PRO A 121 -5.15 16.02 11.03
N SER A 122 -4.28 15.09 11.36
CA SER A 122 -2.85 15.14 11.04
C SER A 122 -2.37 13.75 10.62
N LEU A 123 -1.29 13.67 9.86
CA LEU A 123 -0.65 12.39 9.56
C LEU A 123 0.18 11.94 10.77
N ASP A 124 -0.44 11.22 11.69
CA ASP A 124 0.23 10.72 12.90
C ASP A 124 1.15 9.52 12.61
N GLY A 125 0.99 8.92 11.43
CA GLY A 125 1.73 7.76 10.95
C GLY A 125 1.23 7.29 9.60
N SER A 126 1.74 6.13 9.18
CA SER A 126 1.25 5.42 8.00
C SER A 126 1.37 3.92 8.23
N GLY A 127 0.83 3.15 7.30
CA GLY A 127 1.07 1.72 7.26
C GLY A 127 1.04 1.18 5.85
N MET A 128 1.34 -0.10 5.76
CA MET A 128 1.31 -0.85 4.51
C MET A 128 0.73 -2.24 4.78
N VAL A 129 -0.32 -2.60 4.05
CA VAL A 129 -0.79 -3.98 4.00
C VAL A 129 -0.12 -4.68 2.83
N VAL A 130 0.53 -5.80 3.09
CA VAL A 130 1.19 -6.64 2.09
C VAL A 130 0.47 -7.99 1.99
N VAL A 131 -0.05 -8.28 0.81
CA VAL A 131 -0.63 -9.59 0.44
C VAL A 131 0.46 -10.47 -0.14
N ASN A 132 0.49 -11.74 0.26
CA ASN A 132 1.55 -12.70 -0.11
C ASN A 132 2.96 -12.14 0.14
N PRO A 133 3.26 -11.63 1.35
CA PRO A 133 4.57 -11.05 1.63
C PRO A 133 5.68 -12.06 1.38
N PRO A 134 6.86 -11.63 0.88
CA PRO A 134 8.05 -12.48 0.86
C PRO A 134 8.36 -13.02 2.26
N PHE A 135 8.78 -14.28 2.36
CA PHE A 135 8.95 -14.95 3.66
C PHE A 135 9.98 -14.27 4.60
N THR A 136 10.95 -13.53 4.05
CA THR A 136 11.94 -12.79 4.84
C THR A 136 11.41 -11.46 5.37
N LEU A 137 10.35 -10.91 4.77
CA LEU A 137 9.91 -9.54 5.02
C LEU A 137 9.58 -9.29 6.50
N GLU A 138 8.80 -10.17 7.14
CA GLU A 138 8.47 -10.04 8.56
C GLU A 138 9.73 -10.08 9.45
N GLY A 139 10.68 -10.99 9.16
CA GLY A 139 11.94 -11.10 9.91
C GLY A 139 12.81 -9.84 9.77
N GLU A 140 12.92 -9.32 8.55
CA GLU A 140 13.64 -8.07 8.27
C GLU A 140 12.98 -6.88 8.97
N LEU A 141 11.66 -6.76 8.90
CA LEU A 141 10.92 -5.67 9.54
C LEU A 141 11.02 -5.68 11.06
N ARG A 142 11.07 -6.85 11.71
CA ARG A 142 11.29 -6.95 13.17
C ARG A 142 12.65 -6.36 13.60
N ILE A 143 13.64 -6.35 12.71
CA ILE A 143 14.95 -5.72 12.96
C ILE A 143 14.90 -4.23 12.61
N LEU A 144 14.29 -3.88 11.48
CA LEU A 144 14.31 -2.51 10.94
C LEU A 144 13.36 -1.56 11.66
N LEU A 145 12.12 -1.98 11.97
CA LEU A 145 11.10 -1.10 12.55
C LEU A 145 11.53 -0.48 13.90
N PRO A 146 12.15 -1.20 14.86
CA PRO A 146 12.68 -0.58 16.07
C PRO A 146 13.75 0.48 15.80
N ALA A 147 14.67 0.19 14.86
CA ALA A 147 15.76 1.09 14.52
C ALA A 147 15.25 2.36 13.83
N LEU A 148 14.33 2.21 12.88
CA LEU A 148 13.64 3.32 12.22
C LEU A 148 12.85 4.14 13.23
N HIS A 149 12.04 3.49 14.06
CA HIS A 149 11.20 4.17 15.06
C HIS A 149 12.04 5.01 16.02
N LYS A 150 13.19 4.50 16.48
CA LYS A 150 14.12 5.23 17.35
C LYS A 150 14.59 6.56 16.75
N VAL A 151 14.76 6.65 15.44
CA VAL A 151 15.33 7.83 14.77
C VAL A 151 14.30 8.73 14.11
N THR A 152 13.10 8.22 13.81
CA THR A 152 12.05 8.98 13.12
C THR A 152 10.86 9.35 14.01
N ALA A 153 10.72 8.79 15.22
CA ALA A 153 9.65 9.17 16.13
C ALA A 153 9.78 10.65 16.51
N VAL A 154 8.69 11.39 16.35
CA VAL A 154 8.65 12.84 16.61
C VAL A 154 8.14 13.13 18.02
N ALA A 155 7.20 12.34 18.52
CA ALA A 155 6.67 12.49 19.87
C ALA A 155 6.26 11.13 20.44
N GLN A 156 6.31 11.01 21.77
CA GLN A 156 5.84 9.81 22.49
C GLN A 156 4.50 10.11 23.18
N PRO A 157 3.60 9.12 23.32
CA PRO A 157 3.75 7.74 22.86
C PRO A 157 3.57 7.61 21.34
N SER A 158 4.39 6.76 20.74
CA SER A 158 4.31 6.35 19.34
C SER A 158 4.71 4.87 19.24
N ARG A 159 4.33 4.19 18.16
CA ARG A 159 4.56 2.74 18.05
C ARG A 159 4.66 2.29 16.60
N TRP A 160 5.20 1.11 16.40
CA TRP A 160 5.06 0.33 15.18
C TRP A 160 4.34 -0.98 15.50
N THR A 161 3.65 -1.55 14.53
CA THR A 161 2.96 -2.85 14.65
C THR A 161 3.26 -3.72 13.44
N LEU A 162 3.18 -5.02 13.64
CA LEU A 162 3.36 -6.02 12.60
C LEU A 162 2.35 -7.14 12.85
N ASP A 163 1.20 -7.06 12.19
CA ASP A 163 0.02 -7.85 12.52
C ASP A 163 -0.45 -8.66 11.30
N TRP A 164 -0.71 -9.95 11.48
CA TRP A 164 -1.36 -10.76 10.45
C TRP A 164 -2.88 -10.55 10.51
N LEU A 165 -3.45 -9.86 9.52
CA LEU A 165 -4.91 -9.67 9.40
C LEU A 165 -5.62 -10.98 9.01
N ALA A 166 -4.93 -11.80 8.22
CA ALA A 166 -5.33 -13.15 7.83
C ALA A 166 -4.09 -14.06 7.75
N GLY A 167 -4.20 -15.26 8.32
CA GLY A 167 -3.15 -16.29 8.33
C GLY A 167 -2.98 -17.01 6.98
N GLU A 168 -2.29 -18.16 7.01
CA GLU A 168 -2.09 -19.03 5.84
C GLU A 168 -3.39 -19.53 5.20
#